data_AF-A0A662DX66-F1
#
_entry.id   AF-A0A662DX66-F1
#
_cell.length_a   1.000
_cell.length_b   1.000
_cell.length_c   1.000
_cell.angle_alpha   90.00
_cell.angle_beta   90.00
_cell.angle_gamma   90.00
#
_symmetry.space_group_name_H-M   'P 1'
#
loop_
_entity.id
_entity.type
_entity.pdbx_description
1 polymer ?
#
loop_
_entity_poly.entity_id
_entity_poly.type
_entity_poly.pdbx_seq_one_letter_code
_entity_poly.pdbx_strand_id
1 'polypeptide(L)'
;MSSEQLSRLAAGFRGRGFQEITLFDSRKALCAAFEQELANVDSVGFGGSVTTRELGLPAIARGLGKAVFDHWEPGVDKVTARQNQLSAGLFVTAVNAVTEDGIIVNADGIG
;
A
#
# COMPACT_ATOMS: atom_id res chain seq x y z
N MET A 1 11.83 4.71 14.71
CA MET A 1 11.07 4.11 15.83
C MET A 1 11.94 3.04 16.47
N SER A 2 11.98 2.96 17.79
CA SER A 2 12.64 1.84 18.49
C SER A 2 11.87 0.54 18.26
N SER A 3 12.51 -0.61 18.50
CA SER A 3 11.85 -1.92 18.44
C SER A 3 10.62 -1.99 19.36
N GLU A 4 10.68 -1.31 20.51
CA GLU A 4 9.58 -1.21 21.45
C GLU A 4 8.40 -0.42 20.88
N GLN A 5 8.65 0.73 20.23
CA GLN A 5 7.64 1.53 19.55
C GLN A 5 6.97 0.75 18.41
N LEU A 6 7.74 -0.01 17.64
CA LEU A 6 7.22 -0.86 16.56
C LEU A 6 6.36 -2.01 17.10
N SER A 7 6.73 -2.60 18.24
CA SER A 7 5.92 -3.62 18.90
C SER A 7 4.58 -3.06 19.38
N ARG A 8 4.58 -1.84 19.96
CA ARG A 8 3.35 -1.15 20.36
C ARG A 8 2.45 -0.84 19.17
N LEU A 9 3.03 -0.27 18.11
CA LEU A 9 2.33 0.00 16.86
C LEU A 9 1.62 -1.25 16.31
N ALA A 10 2.34 -2.37 16.22
CA ALA A 10 1.78 -3.62 15.72
C ALA A 10 0.66 -4.16 16.63
N ALA A 11 0.78 -4.02 17.95
CA ALA A 11 -0.29 -4.38 18.89
C ALA A 11 -1.51 -3.46 18.75
N GLY A 12 -1.30 -2.14 18.56
CA GLY A 12 -2.36 -1.17 18.31
C GLY A 12 -3.16 -1.49 17.04
N PHE A 13 -2.48 -1.84 15.94
CA PHE A 13 -3.14 -2.29 14.72
C PHE A 13 -3.95 -3.58 14.94
N ARG A 14 -3.41 -4.58 15.64
CA ARG A 14 -4.16 -5.80 15.97
C ARG A 14 -5.41 -5.51 16.79
N GLY A 15 -5.30 -4.63 17.78
CA GLY A 15 -6.44 -4.18 18.60
C GLY A 15 -7.54 -3.49 17.81
N ARG A 16 -7.22 -2.97 16.62
CA ARG A 16 -8.15 -2.29 15.70
C ARG A 16 -8.66 -3.19 14.57
N GLY A 17 -8.37 -4.50 14.61
CA GLY A 17 -8.90 -5.49 13.67
C GLY A 17 -8.02 -5.78 12.45
N PHE A 18 -6.82 -5.18 12.36
CA PHE A 18 -5.85 -5.59 11.34
C PHE A 18 -5.26 -6.95 11.73
N GLN A 19 -5.39 -7.94 10.84
CA GLN A 19 -5.03 -9.33 11.14
C GLN A 19 -3.54 -9.59 10.92
N GLU A 20 -3.01 -9.16 9.78
CA GLU A 20 -1.63 -9.39 9.39
C GLU A 20 -0.84 -8.08 9.44
N ILE A 21 0.22 -8.05 10.25
CA ILE A 21 1.13 -6.91 10.37
C ILE A 21 2.55 -7.43 10.21
N THR A 22 3.20 -7.01 9.12
CA THR A 22 4.58 -7.36 8.80
C THR A 22 5.41 -6.09 8.77
N LEU A 23 6.57 -6.13 9.42
CA LEU A 23 7.54 -5.04 9.46
C LEU A 23 8.73 -5.40 8.58
N PHE A 24 9.11 -4.48 7.71
CA PHE A 24 10.28 -4.63 6.83
C PHE A 24 11.34 -3.61 7.24
N ASP A 25 12.56 -4.07 7.42
CA ASP A 25 13.73 -3.24 7.75
C ASP A 25 14.42 -2.64 6.50
N SER A 26 14.02 -3.13 5.32
CA SER A 26 14.65 -2.77 4.06
C SER A 26 13.64 -2.74 2.93
N ARG A 27 13.90 -1.83 1.98
CA ARG A 27 13.17 -1.74 0.71
C ARG A 27 13.17 -3.07 -0.04
N LYS A 28 14.29 -3.80 -0.04
CA LYS A 28 14.41 -5.09 -0.74
C LYS A 28 13.44 -6.13 -0.17
N ALA A 29 13.36 -6.25 1.16
CA ALA A 29 12.44 -7.18 1.80
C ALA A 29 10.97 -6.81 1.55
N LEU A 30 10.64 -5.52 1.61
CA LEU A 30 9.31 -5.02 1.26
C LEU A 30 8.92 -5.37 -0.19
N CYS A 31 9.80 -5.10 -1.16
CA CYS A 31 9.51 -5.39 -2.57
C CYS A 31 9.34 -6.89 -2.82
N ALA A 32 10.17 -7.74 -2.20
CA ALA A 32 10.04 -9.19 -2.33
C ALA A 32 8.71 -9.71 -1.74
N ALA A 33 8.29 -9.18 -0.59
CA ALA A 33 6.99 -9.51 -0.02
C ALA A 33 5.84 -9.02 -0.90
N PHE A 34 5.95 -7.81 -1.46
CA PHE A 34 4.96 -7.29 -2.39
C PHE A 34 4.82 -8.19 -3.63
N GLU A 35 5.92 -8.69 -4.21
CA GLU A 35 5.87 -9.65 -5.32
C GLU A 35 5.14 -10.95 -4.95
N GLN A 36 5.26 -11.43 -3.71
CA GLN A 36 4.52 -12.60 -3.22
C GLN A 36 3.01 -12.32 -3.15
N GLU A 37 2.61 -11.16 -2.64
CA GLU A 37 1.20 -10.74 -2.61
C GLU A 37 0.60 -10.68 -4.03
N LEU A 38 1.39 -10.20 -4.99
CA LEU A 38 0.98 -10.12 -6.40
C LEU A 38 0.74 -11.50 -7.04
N ALA A 39 1.29 -12.59 -6.51
CA ALA A 39 1.10 -13.92 -7.07
C ALA A 39 -0.38 -14.35 -7.06
N ASN A 40 -1.16 -13.84 -6.09
CA ASN A 40 -2.54 -14.26 -5.84
C ASN A 40 -3.60 -13.33 -6.45
N VAL A 41 -3.20 -12.27 -7.14
CA VAL A 41 -4.10 -11.25 -7.68
C VAL A 41 -3.75 -10.90 -9.12
N ASP A 42 -4.73 -10.49 -9.92
CA ASP A 42 -4.50 -10.08 -11.32
C ASP A 42 -4.42 -8.56 -11.49
N SER A 43 -4.86 -7.80 -10.49
CA SER A 43 -4.93 -6.34 -10.55
C SER A 43 -4.52 -5.68 -9.23
N VAL A 44 -3.94 -4.48 -9.36
CA VAL A 44 -3.44 -3.69 -8.24
C VAL A 44 -3.91 -2.25 -8.37
N GLY A 45 -4.58 -1.75 -7.35
CA GLY A 45 -4.95 -0.34 -7.21
C GLY A 45 -3.92 0.41 -6.37
N PHE A 46 -3.48 1.58 -6.81
CA PHE A 46 -2.61 2.47 -6.03
C PHE A 46 -3.34 3.75 -5.61
N GLY A 47 -3.43 4.00 -4.31
CA GLY A 47 -4.15 5.16 -3.73
C GLY A 47 -3.57 6.54 -4.04
N GLY A 48 -2.66 6.69 -5.01
CA GLY A 48 -2.05 7.98 -5.32
C GLY A 48 -1.01 8.39 -4.27
N SER A 49 0.14 7.70 -4.26
CA SER A 49 1.21 7.96 -3.30
C SER A 49 2.53 8.23 -4.01
N VAL A 50 3.29 9.23 -3.55
CA VAL A 50 4.68 9.43 -3.99
C VAL A 50 5.55 8.27 -3.51
N THR A 51 5.38 7.83 -2.26
CA THR A 51 6.16 6.74 -1.65
C THR A 51 6.06 5.44 -2.44
N THR A 52 4.87 5.04 -2.90
CA THR A 52 4.70 3.80 -3.68
C THR A 52 5.41 3.88 -5.04
N ARG A 53 5.44 5.07 -5.65
CA ARG A 53 6.19 5.34 -6.90
C ARG A 53 7.69 5.33 -6.70
N GLU A 54 8.16 6.01 -5.67
CA GLU A 54 9.59 6.01 -5.32
C GLU A 54 10.09 4.62 -4.97
N LEU A 55 9.23 3.77 -4.37
CA LEU A 55 9.47 2.35 -4.14
C LEU A 55 9.49 1.51 -5.42
N GLY A 56 8.96 2.02 -6.53
CA GLY A 56 8.89 1.31 -7.81
C GLY A 56 7.78 0.25 -7.88
N LEU A 57 6.87 0.21 -6.90
CA LEU A 57 5.85 -0.85 -6.80
C LEU A 57 4.93 -0.93 -8.03
N PRO A 58 4.46 0.18 -8.64
CA PRO A 58 3.68 0.10 -9.87
C PRO A 58 4.45 -0.51 -11.05
N ALA A 59 5.77 -0.31 -11.11
CA ALA A 59 6.60 -0.88 -12.17
C ALA A 59 6.82 -2.39 -11.95
N ILE A 60 7.01 -2.82 -10.70
CA ILE A 60 7.08 -4.24 -10.32
C ILE A 60 5.78 -4.94 -10.74
N ALA A 61 4.61 -4.39 -10.38
CA ALA A 61 3.32 -4.96 -10.73
C ALA A 61 3.11 -5.09 -12.25
N ARG A 62 3.39 -4.01 -13.02
CA ARG A 62 3.31 -4.06 -14.49
C ARG A 62 4.29 -5.07 -15.09
N GLY A 63 5.51 -5.16 -14.57
CA GLY A 63 6.53 -6.11 -15.03
C GLY A 63 6.13 -7.58 -14.84
N LEU A 64 5.29 -7.85 -13.83
CA LEU A 64 4.69 -9.16 -13.58
C LEU A 64 3.35 -9.37 -14.32
N GLY A 65 3.00 -8.49 -15.25
CA GLY A 65 1.79 -8.61 -16.08
C GLY A 65 0.48 -8.27 -15.37
N LYS A 66 0.53 -7.60 -14.21
CA LYS A 66 -0.67 -7.22 -13.46
C LYS A 66 -1.31 -5.96 -14.05
N ALA A 67 -2.64 -5.91 -14.03
CA ALA A 67 -3.35 -4.67 -14.31
C ALA A 67 -3.09 -3.65 -13.19
N VAL A 68 -2.69 -2.43 -13.55
CA VAL A 68 -2.36 -1.38 -12.56
C VAL A 68 -3.31 -0.20 -12.72
N PHE A 69 -3.97 0.18 -11.63
CA PHE A 69 -4.90 1.31 -11.58
C PHE A 69 -4.36 2.40 -10.65
N ASP A 70 -3.98 3.55 -11.20
CA ASP A 70 -3.39 4.66 -10.45
C ASP A 70 -4.00 5.99 -10.91
N HIS A 71 -4.82 6.61 -10.07
CA HIS A 71 -5.54 7.85 -10.41
C HIS A 71 -4.65 9.11 -10.46
N TRP A 72 -3.36 8.99 -10.12
CA TRP A 72 -2.35 10.05 -10.33
C TRP A 72 -1.53 9.81 -11.63
N GLU A 73 -1.77 8.71 -12.35
CA GLU A 73 -1.13 8.48 -13.65
C GLU A 73 -1.58 9.55 -14.68
N PRO A 74 -0.65 10.14 -15.46
CA PRO A 74 -1.02 11.13 -16.46
C PRO A 74 -1.99 10.56 -17.51
N GLY A 75 -3.02 11.34 -17.85
CA GLY A 75 -3.95 11.01 -18.94
C GLY A 75 -5.06 10.01 -18.59
N VAL A 76 -5.14 9.55 -17.34
CA VAL A 76 -6.25 8.69 -16.90
C VAL A 76 -7.47 9.49 -16.47
N ASP A 77 -8.67 8.94 -16.70
CA ASP A 77 -9.87 9.45 -16.04
C ASP A 77 -9.84 9.08 -14.55
N LYS A 78 -9.75 10.09 -13.69
CA LYS A 78 -9.58 9.88 -12.23
C LYS A 78 -10.79 9.20 -11.59
N VAL A 79 -11.99 9.35 -12.14
CA VAL A 79 -13.18 8.70 -11.59
C VAL A 79 -13.13 7.20 -11.88
N THR A 80 -12.95 6.83 -13.14
CA THR A 80 -12.81 5.44 -13.58
C THR A 80 -11.62 4.75 -12.92
N ALA A 81 -10.47 5.43 -12.84
CA ALA A 81 -9.29 4.88 -12.16
C ALA A 81 -9.58 4.55 -10.69
N ARG A 82 -10.26 5.43 -9.95
CA ARG A 82 -10.66 5.17 -8.56
C ARG A 82 -11.69 4.06 -8.43
N GLN A 83 -12.64 3.98 -9.35
CA GLN A 83 -13.60 2.86 -9.38
C GLN A 83 -12.89 1.51 -9.57
N ASN A 84 -11.91 1.46 -10.48
CA ASN A 84 -11.10 0.25 -10.70
C ASN A 84 -10.16 -0.06 -9.52
N GLN A 85 -9.68 0.95 -8.80
CA GLN A 85 -8.89 0.75 -7.58
C GLN A 85 -9.69 0.06 -6.47
N LEU A 86 -10.97 0.40 -6.32
CA LEU A 86 -11.85 -0.20 -5.31
C LEU A 86 -12.15 -1.68 -5.57
N SER A 87 -12.05 -2.13 -6.83
CA SER A 87 -12.29 -3.52 -7.24
C SER A 87 -11.01 -4.29 -7.54
N ALA A 88 -9.84 -3.69 -7.31
CA ALA A 88 -8.56 -4.36 -7.52
C ALA A 88 -8.37 -5.53 -6.53
N GLY A 89 -7.69 -6.59 -6.98
CA GLY A 89 -7.39 -7.73 -6.10
C GLY A 89 -6.47 -7.35 -4.93
N LEU A 90 -5.61 -6.34 -5.12
CA LEU A 90 -4.79 -5.74 -4.08
C LEU A 90 -4.87 -4.21 -4.17
N PHE A 91 -5.10 -3.54 -3.04
CA PHE A 91 -5.02 -2.09 -2.95
C PHE A 91 -3.82 -1.68 -2.10
N VAL A 92 -2.97 -0.82 -2.65
CA VAL A 92 -1.73 -0.34 -2.00
C VAL A 92 -1.81 1.16 -1.84
N THR A 93 -1.63 1.64 -0.60
CA THR A 93 -1.44 3.06 -0.32
C THR A 93 -0.32 3.29 0.68
N ALA A 94 0.15 4.53 0.74
CA ALA A 94 0.92 5.02 1.86
C ALA A 94 0.01 5.87 2.75
N VAL A 95 0.46 6.11 3.97
CA VAL A 95 -0.26 6.93 4.95
C VAL A 95 0.67 8.06 5.38
N ASN A 96 0.13 9.24 5.69
CA ASN A 96 0.98 10.36 6.09
C ASN A 96 1.65 10.09 7.44
N ALA A 97 0.94 9.41 8.36
CA ALA A 97 1.49 8.96 9.62
C ALA A 97 0.72 7.76 10.20
N VAL A 98 1.38 7.09 11.16
CA VAL A 98 0.75 6.12 12.06
C VAL A 98 1.14 6.44 13.50
N THR A 99 0.20 6.27 14.43
CA THR A 99 0.46 6.44 15.87
C THR A 99 0.82 5.12 16.52
N GLU A 100 1.50 5.14 17.67
CA GLU A 100 1.88 3.92 18.39
C GLU A 100 0.67 3.08 18.88
N ASP A 101 -0.54 3.67 18.94
CA ASP A 101 -1.80 2.97 19.25
C ASP A 101 -2.58 2.52 18.00
N GLY A 102 -1.94 2.57 16.81
CA GLY A 102 -2.47 2.00 15.56
C GLY A 102 -3.46 2.87 14.81
N ILE A 103 -3.45 4.19 14.99
CA ILE A 103 -4.26 5.12 14.19
C ILE A 103 -3.53 5.43 12.89
N ILE A 104 -4.24 5.30 11.76
CA ILE A 104 -3.82 5.78 10.45
C ILE A 104 -4.24 7.24 10.30
N VAL A 105 -3.31 8.09 9.88
CA VAL A 105 -3.57 9.51 9.62
C VAL A 105 -3.35 9.80 8.14
N ASN A 106 -4.44 10.13 7.44
CA ASN A 106 -4.43 10.63 6.07
C ASN A 106 -5.11 12.00 6.00
N ALA A 107 -4.39 13.03 5.55
CA ALA A 107 -4.95 14.38 5.38
C ALA A 107 -5.60 14.58 3.99
N ASP A 108 -5.18 13.76 3.02
CA ASP A 108 -5.36 14.07 1.58
C ASP A 108 -6.60 13.37 0.97
N GLY A 109 -7.28 12.52 1.73
CA GLY A 109 -8.66 12.05 1.53
C GLY A 109 -8.96 11.07 0.38
N ILE A 110 -8.16 11.02 -0.69
CA ILE A 110 -8.41 10.16 -1.88
C ILE A 110 -7.55 8.88 -1.87
N GLY A 111 -6.77 8.70 -0.81
CA GLY A 111 -5.83 7.60 -0.64
C GLY A 111 -4.61 8.05 0.13
#